data_AF-A0AAD6MNW0-F1
#
_entry.id   AF-A0AAD6MNW0-F1
#
_cell.length_a   1.000
_cell.length_b   1.000
_cell.length_c   1.000
_cell.angle_alpha   90.00
_cell.angle_beta   90.00
_cell.angle_gamma   90.00
#
_symmetry.space_group_name_H-M   'P 1'
#
loop_
_entity.id
_entity.type
_entity.pdbx_description
1 polymer ?
#
loop_
_entity_poly.entity_id
_entity_poly.type
_entity_poly.pdbx_seq_one_letter_code
_entity_poly.pdbx_strand_id
1 'polypeptide(L)'
;MPRFYAQIKKVMSPGFNLQITWLEAHPDDHDDFEWVKEGLPVACGKFKYGKSQYSDKRLMFSHPIDLEEGGQRDTYKIFPRKG
;
A
#
# COMPACT_ATOMS: atom_id res chain seq x y z
N MET A 1 2.75 -3.69 -12.80
CA MET A 1 2.88 -3.54 -11.33
C MET A 1 1.69 -2.74 -10.83
N PRO A 2 0.96 -3.20 -9.79
CA PRO A 2 -0.16 -2.47 -9.21
C PRO A 2 0.27 -1.07 -8.72
N ARG A 3 -0.64 -0.10 -8.78
CA ARG A 3 -0.39 1.28 -8.31
C ARG A 3 -0.96 1.56 -6.91
N PHE A 4 -1.76 0.63 -6.39
CA PHE A 4 -2.42 0.77 -5.11
C PHE A 4 -2.19 -0.49 -4.30
N TYR A 5 -1.81 -0.29 -3.05
CA TYR A 5 -1.59 -1.35 -2.09
C TYR A 5 -2.37 -1.01 -0.82
N ALA A 6 -2.92 -2.04 -0.19
CA ALA A 6 -3.64 -1.89 1.07
C ALA A 6 -3.38 -3.11 1.94
N GLN A 7 -3.29 -2.88 3.24
CA GLN A 7 -3.28 -3.96 4.22
C GLN A 7 -4.71 -4.23 4.68
N ILE A 8 -5.12 -5.50 4.64
CA ILE A 8 -6.35 -5.95 5.29
C ILE A 8 -6.09 -6.08 6.79
N LYS A 9 -6.72 -5.23 7.60
CA LYS A 9 -6.60 -5.24 9.07
C LYS A 9 -7.56 -6.22 9.72
N LYS A 10 -8.80 -6.28 9.21
CA LYS A 10 -9.87 -7.09 9.81
C LYS A 10 -10.90 -7.50 8.77
N VAL A 11 -11.39 -8.73 8.89
CA VAL A 11 -12.57 -9.24 8.19
C VAL A 11 -13.72 -9.32 9.21
N MET A 12 -14.87 -8.74 8.89
CA MET A 12 -16.04 -8.69 9.78
C MET A 12 -17.17 -9.60 9.29
N SER A 13 -17.90 -10.18 10.25
CA SER A 13 -19.06 -11.06 10.04
C SER A 13 -20.18 -10.75 11.06
N PRO A 14 -21.47 -10.93 10.75
CA PRO A 14 -22.05 -11.53 9.53
C PRO A 14 -21.97 -10.59 8.31
N GLY A 15 -21.92 -11.18 7.11
CA GLY A 15 -21.70 -10.46 5.84
C GLY A 15 -20.23 -10.41 5.43
N PHE A 16 -19.93 -9.64 4.37
CA PHE A 16 -18.55 -9.40 3.92
C PHE A 16 -18.23 -7.91 4.03
N ASN A 17 -17.38 -7.55 4.98
CA ASN A 17 -16.86 -6.21 5.12
C ASN A 17 -15.42 -6.26 5.65
N LEU A 18 -14.54 -5.50 5.03
CA LEU A 18 -13.12 -5.44 5.34
C LEU A 18 -12.77 -4.09 5.93
N GLN A 19 -12.01 -4.08 7.01
CA GLN A 19 -11.24 -2.92 7.40
C GLN A 19 -9.89 -3.00 6.70
N ILE A 20 -9.59 -2.02 5.85
CA ILE A 20 -8.31 -1.91 5.14
C ILE A 20 -7.60 -0.62 5.50
N THR A 21 -6.28 -0.62 5.42
CA THR A 21 -5.43 0.58 5.52
C THR A 21 -4.65 0.71 4.22
N TRP A 22 -4.81 1.83 3.53
CA TRP A 22 -4.05 2.12 2.31
C TRP A 22 -2.57 2.31 2.64
N LEU A 23 -1.72 1.93 1.69
CA LEU A 23 -0.30 2.24 1.72
C LEU A 23 -0.06 3.45 0.82
N GLU A 24 0.53 4.48 1.41
CA GLU A 24 0.87 5.74 0.73
C GLU A 24 2.37 5.81 0.52
N ALA A 25 2.81 6.35 -0.62
CA ALA A 25 4.21 6.53 -0.92
C ALA A 25 4.88 7.36 0.17
N HIS A 26 6.05 6.91 0.62
CA HIS A 26 6.86 7.57 1.63
C HIS A 26 8.27 7.77 1.09
N PRO A 27 8.48 8.83 0.28
CA PRO A 27 9.77 9.11 -0.35
C PRO A 27 10.84 9.41 0.71
N ASP A 28 12.06 8.89 0.50
CA ASP A 28 13.21 9.11 1.38
C ASP A 28 14.21 10.14 0.82
N ASP A 29 14.21 10.33 -0.50
CA ASP A 29 15.09 11.24 -1.22
C ASP A 29 14.34 12.36 -1.94
N HIS A 30 15.07 13.39 -2.34
CA HIS A 30 14.52 14.61 -2.93
C HIS A 30 13.81 14.34 -4.26
N ASP A 31 14.37 13.45 -5.08
CA ASP A 31 13.81 13.15 -6.41
C ASP A 31 12.50 12.37 -6.28
N ASP A 32 12.43 11.37 -5.40
CA ASP A 32 11.19 10.67 -5.07
C ASP A 32 10.14 11.61 -4.45
N PHE A 33 10.57 12.59 -3.65
CA PHE A 33 9.66 13.58 -3.08
C PHE A 33 9.03 14.47 -4.15
N GLU A 34 9.83 15.04 -5.04
CA GLU A 34 9.31 15.84 -6.15
C GLU A 34 8.45 14.97 -7.09
N TRP A 35 8.81 13.71 -7.32
CA TRP A 35 7.98 12.77 -8.08
C TRP A 35 6.57 12.59 -7.49
N VAL A 36 6.49 12.37 -6.18
CA VAL A 36 5.20 12.23 -5.47
C VAL A 36 4.43 13.55 -5.47
N LYS A 37 5.11 14.67 -5.27
CA LYS A 37 4.53 16.02 -5.24
C LYS A 37 3.94 16.43 -6.59
N GLU A 38 4.58 16.06 -7.70
CA GLU A 38 4.08 16.22 -9.06
C GLU A 38 2.90 15.28 -9.38
N GLY A 39 2.47 14.45 -8.42
CA GLY A 39 1.34 13.54 -8.57
C GLY A 39 1.61 12.37 -9.51
N LEU A 40 2.89 12.06 -9.76
CA LEU A 40 3.28 10.96 -10.64
C LEU A 40 3.00 9.62 -9.95
N PRO A 41 2.60 8.58 -10.72
CA PRO A 41 2.25 7.30 -10.14
C PRO A 41 3.47 6.62 -9.52
N VAL A 42 3.33 6.16 -8.28
CA VAL A 42 4.33 5.36 -7.56
C VAL A 42 3.86 3.91 -7.47
N ALA A 43 4.55 3.01 -8.16
CA ALA A 43 4.20 1.60 -8.19
C ALA A 43 5.09 0.73 -7.27
N CYS A 44 6.28 1.21 -6.92
CA CYS A 44 7.27 0.55 -6.09
C CYS A 44 8.01 1.56 -5.22
N GLY A 45 8.76 1.07 -4.24
CA GLY A 45 9.55 1.91 -3.33
C GLY A 45 9.09 1.76 -1.89
N LYS A 46 9.26 2.83 -1.12
CA LYS A 46 8.90 2.87 0.30
C LYS A 46 7.49 3.43 0.48
N PHE A 47 6.75 2.80 1.38
CA PHE A 47 5.38 3.14 1.72
C PHE A 47 5.20 3.21 3.23
N LYS A 48 4.17 3.93 3.66
CA LYS A 48 3.70 3.96 5.05
C LYS A 48 2.20 3.73 5.10
N TYR A 49 1.68 3.44 6.28
CA TYR A 49 0.23 3.41 6.48
C TYR A 49 -0.36 4.80 6.25
N GLY A 50 -1.34 4.86 5.35
CA GLY A 50 -2.17 6.01 5.10
C GLY A 50 -3.56 5.86 5.71
N LYS A 51 -4.57 6.31 4.98
CA LYS A 51 -5.96 6.28 5.44
C LYS A 51 -6.51 4.85 5.59
N SER A 52 -7.23 4.62 6.68
CA SER A 52 -8.04 3.41 6.85
C SER A 52 -9.47 3.60 6.36
N GLN A 53 -10.06 2.56 5.79
CA GLN A 53 -11.43 2.57 5.31
C GLN A 53 -12.08 1.19 5.44
N TYR A 54 -13.41 1.18 5.41
CA TYR A 54 -14.19 -0.04 5.25
C TYR A 54 -14.47 -0.31 3.77
N SER A 55 -14.47 -1.57 3.38
CA SER A 55 -14.78 -2.00 2.01
C SER A 55 -15.52 -3.33 2.01
N ASP A 56 -16.68 -3.35 1.38
CA ASP A 56 -17.46 -4.55 1.05
C ASP A 56 -17.07 -5.13 -0.33
N LYS A 57 -16.18 -4.45 -1.07
CA LYS A 57 -15.79 -4.83 -2.42
C LYS A 57 -14.72 -5.90 -2.43
N ARG A 58 -15.13 -7.16 -2.57
CA ARG A 58 -14.22 -8.31 -2.73
C ARG A 58 -13.29 -8.22 -3.93
N LEU A 59 -13.81 -7.71 -5.06
CA LEU A 59 -13.13 -7.78 -6.35
C LEU A 59 -12.07 -6.68 -6.57
N MET A 60 -11.82 -5.83 -5.57
CA MET A 60 -10.81 -4.78 -5.69
C MET A 60 -9.38 -5.25 -5.42
N PHE A 61 -9.21 -6.43 -4.82
CA PHE A 61 -7.90 -7.01 -4.53
C PHE A 61 -7.46 -7.88 -5.70
N SER A 62 -6.18 -7.79 -6.05
CA SER A 62 -5.61 -8.58 -7.15
C SER A 62 -4.79 -9.75 -6.60
N HIS A 63 -3.69 -9.47 -5.92
CA HIS A 63 -2.77 -10.48 -5.40
C HIS A 63 -2.25 -10.06 -4.02
N PRO A 64 -2.02 -11.03 -3.11
CA PRO A 64 -1.23 -10.76 -1.93
C PRO A 64 0.21 -10.44 -2.35
N ILE A 65 0.84 -9.52 -1.64
CA ILE A 65 2.25 -9.22 -1.79
C ILE A 65 2.95 -9.49 -0.46
N ASP A 66 4.20 -9.91 -0.55
CA ASP A 66 5.07 -9.97 0.61
C ASP A 66 5.60 -8.57 0.90
N LEU A 67 5.46 -8.15 2.15
CA LEU A 67 5.84 -6.83 2.60
C LEU A 67 7.19 -6.91 3.29
N GLU A 68 8.16 -6.13 2.84
CA GLU A 68 9.47 -6.03 3.49
C GLU A 68 9.48 -4.86 4.46
N GLU A 69 10.04 -5.05 5.66
CA GLU A 69 10.16 -3.97 6.64
C GLU A 69 11.06 -2.86 6.06
N GLY A 70 10.55 -1.62 6.12
CA GLY A 70 11.21 -0.45 5.53
C GLY A 70 12.39 0.11 6.33
N GLY A 71 12.78 -0.56 7.42
CA GLY A 71 13.86 -0.13 8.33
C GLY A 71 13.42 0.95 9.34
N GLN A 72 12.35 1.68 9.08
CA GLN A 72 11.71 2.60 10.02
C GLN A 72 10.35 2.05 10.48
N ARG A 73 9.94 2.46 11.69
CA ARG A 73 8.65 2.04 12.28
C ARG A 73 7.49 2.37 11.34
N ASP A 74 6.61 1.41 11.13
CA ASP A 74 5.40 1.55 10.27
C ASP A 74 5.68 1.89 8.79
N THR A 75 6.91 1.61 8.32
CA THR A 75 7.30 1.75 6.91
C THR A 75 7.58 0.40 6.27
N TYR A 76 7.34 0.33 4.97
CA TYR A 76 7.41 -0.90 4.20
C TYR A 76 8.01 -0.66 2.83
N LYS A 77 8.67 -1.68 2.28
CA LYS A 77 9.25 -1.67 0.94
C LYS A 77 8.50 -2.64 0.05
N ILE A 78 8.13 -2.16 -1.15
CA ILE A 78 7.46 -2.95 -2.17
C ILE A 78 8.30 -2.86 -3.44
N PHE A 79 8.91 -3.98 -3.82
CA PHE A 79 9.70 -4.10 -5.04
C PHE A 79 9.28 -5.32 -5.86
N PRO A 80 9.41 -5.28 -7.20
CA PRO A 80 9.20 -6.46 -8.03
C PRO A 80 10.14 -7.59 -7.61
N ARG A 81 9.61 -8.79 -7.40
CA ARG A 81 10.42 -9.95 -6.99
C ARG A 81 10.91 -10.80 -8.17
N LYS A 82 10.16 -10.81 -9.27
CA LYS A 82 10.47 -11.59 -10.48
C LYS A 82 10.12 -10.77 -11.73
N GLY A 83 10.89 -10.98 -12.78
CA GLY A 83 10.64 -10.50 -14.14
C GLY A 83 10.32 -11.66 -15.07
#